data_AF-A0AAJ0X9Z3-F1
#
_entry.id   AF-A0AAJ0X9Z3-F1
#
_cell.length_a   1.000
_cell.length_b   1.000
_cell.length_c   1.000
_cell.angle_alpha   90.00
_cell.angle_beta   90.00
_cell.angle_gamma   90.00
#
_symmetry.space_group_name_H-M   'P 1'
#
loop_
_entity.id
_entity.type
_entity.pdbx_description
1 polymer ?
#
loop_
_entity_poly.entity_id
_entity_poly.type
_entity_poly.pdbx_seq_one_letter_code
_entity_poly.pdbx_strand_id
1 'polypeptide(L)'
;MIVRLTTTQPEYPDLSANQPYFVIGIEADDFRILNDSGKPYLYPAAFFEVIDSQQPADWLTEFGDDGERYAYPAALNAPGFFEDFFDQKPEQTAIFWHELNKVLSQAA
;
A
#
# COMPACT_ATOMS: atom_id res chain seq x y z
N MET A 1 -5.16 -1.35 -7.63
CA MET A 1 -6.08 -0.33 -7.10
C MET A 1 -5.38 1.01 -7.16
N ILE A 2 -6.05 2.03 -7.69
CA ILE A 2 -5.50 3.37 -7.89
C ILE A 2 -6.40 4.36 -7.15
N VAL A 3 -5.76 5.24 -6.38
CA VAL A 3 -6.42 6.27 -5.59
C VAL A 3 -5.83 7.64 -5.89
N ARG A 4 -6.55 8.72 -5.61
CA ARG A 4 -6.03 10.09 -5.77
C ARG A 4 -6.25 10.88 -4.51
N LEU A 5 -5.22 11.60 -4.09
CA LEU A 5 -5.32 12.53 -2.98
C LEU A 5 -6.22 13.71 -3.38
N THR A 6 -7.30 13.92 -2.64
CA THR A 6 -8.35 14.91 -2.97
C THR A 6 -7.92 16.35 -2.71
N THR A 7 -7.12 16.56 -1.66
CA THR A 7 -6.59 17.87 -1.27
C THR A 7 -5.22 17.69 -0.62
N THR A 8 -4.37 18.72 -0.67
CA THR A 8 -3.10 18.72 0.04
C THR A 8 -3.36 18.53 1.54
N GLN A 9 -2.63 17.60 2.16
CA GLN A 9 -2.69 17.36 3.60
C GLN A 9 -1.39 17.87 4.24
N PRO A 10 -1.43 18.91 5.08
CA PRO A 10 -0.23 19.45 5.74
C PRO A 10 0.52 18.41 6.60
N GLU A 11 -0.19 17.41 7.11
CA GLU A 11 0.34 16.31 7.91
C GLU A 11 1.11 15.28 7.07
N TYR A 12 0.89 15.24 5.75
CA TYR A 12 1.51 14.31 4.81
C TYR A 12 2.15 15.07 3.64
N PRO A 13 3.26 15.81 3.90
CA PRO A 13 3.93 16.63 2.89
C PRO A 13 4.65 15.79 1.81
N ASP A 14 4.70 14.48 1.99
CA ASP A 14 5.26 13.49 1.07
C ASP A 14 4.23 12.94 0.07
N LEU A 15 3.03 13.52 0.05
CA LEU A 15 2.00 13.31 -0.96
C LEU A 15 1.62 14.62 -1.67
N SER A 16 1.55 14.54 -2.99
CA SER A 16 1.08 15.58 -3.89
C SER A 16 -0.42 15.43 -4.19
N ALA A 17 -1.16 16.53 -4.05
CA ALA A 17 -2.57 16.57 -4.40
C ALA A 17 -2.79 16.35 -5.91
N ASN A 18 -3.96 15.79 -6.26
CA ASN A 18 -4.39 15.54 -7.63
C ASN A 18 -3.55 14.52 -8.43
N GLN A 19 -2.57 13.86 -7.83
CA GLN A 19 -1.82 12.77 -8.44
C GLN A 19 -2.47 11.41 -8.11
N PRO A 20 -2.49 10.46 -9.07
CA PRO A 20 -2.83 9.07 -8.78
C PRO A 20 -1.70 8.34 -8.05
N TYR A 21 -2.07 7.53 -7.07
CA TYR A 21 -1.22 6.64 -6.30
C TYR A 21 -1.68 5.19 -6.45
N PHE A 22 -0.72 4.28 -6.56
CA PHE A 22 -0.99 2.85 -6.53
C PHE A 22 -1.05 2.37 -5.09
N VAL A 23 -2.17 1.71 -4.75
CA VAL A 23 -2.33 1.01 -3.48
C VAL A 23 -1.70 -0.36 -3.62
N ILE A 24 -0.75 -0.63 -2.73
CA ILE A 24 0.05 -1.86 -2.69
C ILE A 24 -0.32 -2.76 -1.50
N GLY A 25 -1.20 -2.27 -0.63
CA GLY A 25 -1.87 -3.05 0.41
C GLY A 25 -2.83 -2.21 1.24
N ILE A 26 -3.60 -2.90 2.08
CA ILE A 26 -4.52 -2.32 3.06
C ILE A 26 -4.14 -2.88 4.44
N GLU A 27 -4.04 -2.02 5.45
CA GLU A 27 -3.68 -2.42 6.81
C GLU A 27 -4.49 -1.63 7.80
N ALA A 28 -5.29 -2.33 8.61
CA ALA A 28 -6.24 -1.69 9.53
C ALA A 28 -7.08 -0.58 8.85
N ASP A 29 -7.61 -0.88 7.67
CA ASP A 29 -8.36 0.06 6.79
C ASP A 29 -7.56 1.21 6.15
N ASP A 30 -6.30 1.42 6.54
CA ASP A 30 -5.42 2.40 5.91
C ASP A 30 -4.79 1.86 4.62
N PHE A 31 -4.49 2.77 3.68
CA PHE A 31 -3.85 2.39 2.43
C PHE A 31 -2.33 2.46 2.55
N ARG A 32 -1.67 1.36 2.20
CA ARG A 32 -0.24 1.38 1.90
C ARG A 32 -0.03 1.79 0.45
N ILE A 33 0.64 2.92 0.24
CA ILE A 33 0.98 3.45 -1.10
C ILE A 33 2.47 3.76 -1.18
N LEU A 34 3.00 3.80 -2.40
CA LEU A 34 4.28 4.45 -2.66
C LEU A 34 4.07 5.95 -2.70
N ASN A 35 4.67 6.67 -1.74
CA ASN A 35 4.62 8.13 -1.71
C ASN A 35 5.48 8.77 -2.80
N ASP A 36 5.60 10.10 -2.82
CA ASP A 36 6.34 10.84 -3.86
C ASP A 36 7.84 10.50 -3.89
N SER A 37 8.38 9.93 -2.81
CA SER A 37 9.76 9.44 -2.69
C SER A 37 9.90 7.93 -2.91
N GLY A 38 8.83 7.24 -3.32
CA GLY A 38 8.82 5.79 -3.51
C GLY A 38 8.90 5.00 -2.20
N LYS A 39 8.46 5.57 -1.08
CA LYS A 39 8.42 4.88 0.22
C LYS A 39 7.03 4.30 0.49
N PRO A 40 6.92 3.03 0.91
CA PRO A 40 5.64 2.35 1.10
C PRO A 40 5.04 2.61 2.49
N TYR A 41 4.45 3.79 2.71
CA TYR A 41 3.85 4.16 4.00
C TYR A 41 2.34 3.98 4.04
N LEU A 42 1.80 3.98 5.26
CA LEU A 42 0.36 3.93 5.53
C LEU A 42 -0.21 5.33 5.60
N TYR A 43 -1.35 5.51 4.96
CA TYR A 43 -2.10 6.76 4.96
C TYR A 43 -3.60 6.46 5.14
N PRO A 44 -4.33 7.30 5.90
CA PRO A 44 -5.76 7.14 6.06
C PRO A 44 -6.51 7.11 4.74
N ALA A 45 -7.28 6.04 4.51
CA ALA A 45 -8.04 5.86 3.28
C ALA A 45 -9.01 7.03 3.01
N ALA A 46 -9.50 7.69 4.07
CA ALA A 46 -10.41 8.82 4.01
C ALA A 46 -9.87 10.05 3.25
N PHE A 47 -8.54 10.16 3.05
CA PHE A 47 -7.95 11.28 2.30
C PHE A 47 -8.03 11.09 0.78
N PHE A 48 -8.36 9.89 0.33
CA PHE A 48 -8.29 9.53 -1.07
C PHE A 48 -9.65 9.26 -1.69
N GLU A 49 -9.74 9.60 -2.97
CA GLU A 49 -10.79 9.13 -3.87
C GLU A 49 -10.29 7.88 -4.61
N VAL A 50 -11.09 6.82 -4.66
CA VAL A 50 -10.77 5.62 -5.44
C VAL A 50 -11.08 5.89 -6.92
N ILE A 51 -10.04 5.90 -7.75
CA ILE A 51 -10.17 6.05 -9.21
C ILE A 51 -10.38 4.66 -9.86
N ASP A 52 -9.67 3.66 -9.34
CA ASP A 52 -9.77 2.27 -9.79
C ASP A 52 -9.75 1.33 -8.59
N SER A 53 -10.86 0.62 -8.37
CA SER A 53 -11.04 -0.32 -7.26
C SER A 53 -10.50 -1.72 -7.55
N GLN A 54 -10.00 -1.99 -8.76
CA GLN A 54 -9.46 -3.30 -9.13
C GLN A 54 -8.23 -3.63 -8.27
N GLN A 55 -8.33 -4.72 -7.52
CA GLN A 55 -7.23 -5.26 -6.73
C GLN A 55 -6.64 -6.48 -7.44
N PRO A 56 -5.33 -6.74 -7.31
CA PRO A 56 -4.74 -7.98 -7.78
C PRO A 56 -5.47 -9.19 -7.15
N ALA A 57 -5.79 -10.19 -7.98
CA ALA A 57 -6.58 -11.35 -7.55
C ALA A 57 -5.83 -12.28 -6.57
N ASP A 58 -4.52 -12.09 -6.43
CA ASP A 58 -3.64 -12.84 -5.54
C ASP A 58 -3.49 -12.20 -4.14
N TRP A 59 -4.20 -11.09 -3.87
CA TRP A 59 -4.25 -10.52 -2.54
C TRP A 59 -5.09 -11.40 -1.60
N LEU A 60 -4.51 -11.73 -0.46
CA LEU A 60 -5.24 -12.30 0.67
C LEU A 60 -5.95 -11.15 1.39
N THR A 61 -7.20 -11.37 1.80
CA THR A 61 -7.93 -10.43 2.65
C THR A 61 -8.26 -11.12 3.96
N GLU A 62 -7.90 -10.46 5.06
CA GLU A 62 -8.16 -10.87 6.43
C GLU A 62 -8.87 -9.71 7.16
N PHE A 63 -9.64 -10.04 8.19
CA PHE A 63 -10.32 -9.07 9.04
C PHE A 63 -9.80 -9.23 10.47
N GLY A 64 -9.42 -8.13 11.09
CA GLY A 64 -9.03 -8.10 12.49
C GLY A 64 -10.23 -8.22 13.44
N ASP A 65 -9.93 -8.19 14.73
CA ASP A 65 -10.93 -8.45 15.78
C ASP A 65 -12.01 -7.37 15.85
N ASP A 66 -11.69 -6.13 15.46
CA ASP A 66 -12.64 -5.01 15.41
C ASP A 66 -13.26 -4.83 14.00
N GLY A 67 -13.01 -5.78 13.09
CA GLY A 67 -13.53 -5.80 11.73
C GLY A 67 -12.73 -4.98 10.72
N GLU A 68 -11.58 -4.46 11.13
CA GLU A 68 -10.65 -3.72 10.28
C GLU A 68 -10.04 -4.64 9.22
N ARG A 69 -9.90 -4.12 7.99
CA ARG A 69 -9.46 -4.91 6.85
C ARG A 69 -7.95 -4.89 6.70
N TYR A 70 -7.39 -6.08 6.46
CA TYR A 70 -6.02 -6.30 6.00
C TYR A 70 -6.08 -6.93 4.62
N ALA A 71 -5.34 -6.38 3.65
CA ALA A 71 -5.28 -6.95 2.32
C ALA A 71 -3.90 -6.75 1.67
N TYR A 72 -3.22 -7.86 1.38
CA TYR A 72 -1.85 -7.88 0.87
C TYR A 72 -1.61 -9.07 -0.05
N PRO A 73 -0.61 -9.02 -0.96
CA PRO A 73 -0.01 -10.23 -1.50
C PRO A 73 0.45 -11.13 -0.35
N ALA A 74 0.27 -12.45 -0.50
CA ALA A 74 0.60 -13.41 0.55
C ALA A 74 2.04 -13.25 1.11
N ALA A 75 3.00 -12.90 0.24
CA ALA A 75 4.39 -12.70 0.63
C ALA A 75 4.64 -11.45 1.49
N LEU A 76 3.74 -10.47 1.47
CA LEU A 76 3.81 -9.24 2.28
C LEU A 76 2.94 -9.31 3.54
N ASN A 77 2.07 -10.32 3.67
CA ASN A 77 1.13 -10.47 4.79
C ASN A 77 1.73 -11.23 6.00
N ALA A 78 3.05 -11.43 6.03
CA ALA A 78 3.70 -12.10 7.17
C ALA A 78 3.80 -11.13 8.38
N PRO A 79 3.48 -11.57 9.61
CA PRO A 79 3.69 -10.75 10.80
C PRO A 79 5.14 -10.27 10.91
N GLY A 80 5.35 -8.98 11.15
CA GLY A 80 6.70 -8.40 11.24
C GLY A 80 7.36 -8.06 9.89
N PHE A 81 6.68 -8.30 8.76
CA PHE A 81 7.28 -8.11 7.44
C PHE A 81 7.73 -6.67 7.19
N PHE A 82 6.86 -5.70 7.49
CA PHE A 82 7.15 -4.30 7.20
C PHE A 82 8.18 -3.72 8.17
N GLU A 83 8.20 -4.17 9.43
CA GLU A 83 9.24 -3.85 10.40
C GLU A 83 10.62 -4.29 9.88
N ASP A 84 10.71 -5.55 9.46
CA ASP A 84 11.93 -6.12 8.88
C ASP A 84 12.34 -5.43 7.56
N PHE A 85 11.37 -5.04 6.74
CA PHE A 85 11.59 -4.24 5.55
C PHE A 85 12.14 -2.85 5.87
N PHE A 86 11.57 -2.14 6.85
CA PHE A 86 12.04 -0.82 7.26
C PHE A 86 13.39 -0.86 7.97
N ASP A 87 13.71 -1.97 8.65
CA ASP A 87 15.04 -2.30 9.16
C ASP A 87 16.04 -2.70 8.06
N GLN A 88 15.62 -2.67 6.79
CA GLN A 88 16.43 -2.96 5.61
C GLN A 88 17.00 -4.38 5.61
N LYS A 89 16.26 -5.35 6.17
CA LYS A 89 16.66 -6.75 6.05
C LYS A 89 16.66 -7.16 4.58
N PRO A 90 17.75 -7.79 4.07
CA PRO A 90 17.90 -8.06 2.64
C PRO A 90 16.78 -8.91 2.04
N GLU A 91 16.29 -9.91 2.77
CA GLU A 91 15.24 -10.82 2.31
C GLU A 91 13.90 -10.08 2.11
N GLN A 92 13.42 -9.35 3.11
CA GLN A 92 12.16 -8.61 3.06
C GLN A 92 12.22 -7.48 2.02
N THR A 93 13.38 -6.84 1.90
CA THR A 93 13.63 -5.85 0.83
C THR A 93 13.49 -6.48 -0.55
N ALA A 94 14.09 -7.66 -0.78
CA ALA A 94 14.00 -8.36 -2.06
C ALA A 94 12.56 -8.82 -2.37
N ILE A 95 11.86 -9.38 -1.37
CA ILE A 95 10.46 -9.82 -1.50
C ILE A 95 9.56 -8.63 -1.83
N PHE A 96 9.69 -7.51 -1.12
CA PHE A 96 8.90 -6.32 -1.36
C PHE A 96 9.03 -5.82 -2.80
N TRP A 97 10.27 -5.65 -3.30
CA TRP A 97 10.49 -5.18 -4.66
C TRP A 97 10.06 -6.21 -5.71
N HIS A 98 10.14 -7.50 -5.42
CA HIS A 98 9.62 -8.54 -6.31
C HIS A 98 8.10 -8.44 -6.48
N GLU A 99 7.35 -8.40 -5.37
CA GLU A 99 5.88 -8.31 -5.40
C GLU A 99 5.41 -6.98 -6.00
N LEU A 100 6.07 -5.88 -5.66
CA LEU A 100 5.73 -4.57 -6.21
C LEU A 100 5.90 -4.53 -7.74
N ASN A 101 7.02 -5.04 -8.25
CA ASN A 101 7.25 -5.10 -9.69
C ASN A 101 6.23 -5.98 -10.41
N LYS A 102 5.79 -7.07 -9.78
CA LYS A 102 4.73 -7.93 -10.31
C LYS A 102 3.40 -7.18 -10.44
N VAL A 103 3.00 -6.44 -9.40
CA VAL A 103 1.77 -5.62 -9.40
C VAL A 103 1.84 -4.53 -10.47
N LEU A 104 2.94 -3.78 -10.52
CA LEU A 104 3.12 -2.69 -11.50
C LEU A 104 3.15 -3.20 -12.95
N SER A 105 3.71 -4.38 -13.19
CA SER A 105 3.74 -4.99 -14.53
C SER A 105 2.37 -5.48 -15.00
N GLN A 106 1.43 -5.76 -14.09
CA GLN A 106 0.07 -6.16 -14.42
C GLN A 106 -0.88 -4.98 -14.63
N ALA A 107 -0.48 -3.78 -14.16
CA ALA A 107 -1.24 -2.55 -14.28
C ALA A 107 -0.88 -1.70 -15.52
N ALA A 108 0.07 -2.17 -16.35
CA ALA A 108 0.61 -1.47 -17.53
C ALA A 108 0.01 -1.96 -18.86
#